data_AF-C1HA07-F1
#
_entry.id   AF-C1HA07-F1
#
_cell.length_a   1.000
_cell.length_b   1.000
_cell.length_c   1.000
_cell.angle_alpha   90.00
_cell.angle_beta   90.00
_cell.angle_gamma   90.00
#
_symmetry.space_group_name_H-M   'P 1'
#
loop_
_entity.id
_entity.type
_entity.pdbx_description
1 polymer ?
#
loop_
_entity_poly.entity_id
_entity_poly.type
_entity_poly.pdbx_seq_one_letter_code
_entity_poly.pdbx_strand_id
1 'polypeptide(L)'
;MNLRYYYSTPDTQTSPQLSVAVAISCSTPYLSRLLKMGGGPKVRYPKHVWSPAGGWYSQPANWKTNTAIVGVVMFGITAMAFKVSSEREFRTNFPEQGRFFPSRWWSKQLVEHEKKLATGNKS
;
A
#
# COMPACT_ATOMS: atom_id res chain seq x y z
N MET A 1 -27.66 -23.39 29.85
CA MET A 1 -28.12 -21.99 29.74
C MET A 1 -27.43 -21.42 28.50
N ASN A 2 -28.17 -21.19 27.42
CA ASN A 2 -27.63 -20.94 26.07
C ASN A 2 -27.19 -19.47 25.87
N LEU A 3 -25.89 -19.25 25.61
CA LEU A 3 -25.34 -17.96 25.17
C LEU A 3 -25.16 -17.97 23.64
N ARG A 4 -26.05 -17.25 22.94
CA ARG A 4 -25.93 -16.98 21.50
C ARG A 4 -24.83 -15.94 21.27
N TYR A 5 -23.78 -16.34 20.55
CA TYR A 5 -22.79 -15.43 20.00
C TYR A 5 -23.40 -14.66 18.82
N TYR A 6 -23.81 -13.41 19.07
CA TYR A 6 -24.13 -12.46 18.00
C TYR A 6 -22.83 -11.86 17.46
N TYR A 7 -22.29 -12.44 16.38
CA TYR A 7 -21.43 -11.69 15.46
C TYR A 7 -22.34 -10.98 14.46
N SER A 8 -22.62 -9.71 14.69
CA SER A 8 -23.28 -8.85 13.72
C SER A 8 -22.22 -8.38 12.72
N THR A 9 -22.15 -9.07 11.58
CA THR A 9 -21.55 -8.53 10.36
C THR A 9 -22.39 -7.34 9.91
N PRO A 10 -21.82 -6.15 9.66
CA PRO A 10 -22.47 -5.24 8.75
C PRO A 10 -22.37 -5.87 7.36
N ASP A 11 -23.45 -6.51 6.93
CA ASP A 11 -23.70 -6.78 5.52
C ASP A 11 -23.55 -5.45 4.81
N THR A 12 -22.42 -5.27 4.14
CA THR A 12 -22.23 -4.16 3.22
C THR A 12 -23.13 -4.47 2.04
N GLN A 13 -24.35 -3.96 2.14
CA GLN A 13 -25.40 -4.08 1.15
C GLN A 13 -24.83 -3.74 -0.22
N THR A 14 -24.61 -4.79 -1.01
CA THR A 14 -24.49 -4.73 -2.45
C THR A 14 -25.77 -4.07 -2.96
N SER A 15 -25.70 -2.79 -3.30
CA SER A 15 -26.74 -2.07 -4.01
C SER A 15 -26.53 -2.27 -5.51
N PRO A 16 -27.38 -3.05 -6.22
CA PRO A 16 -27.46 -3.00 -7.67
C PRO A 16 -28.44 -1.88 -8.00
N GLN A 17 -28.01 -0.63 -7.90
CA GLN A 17 -28.92 0.49 -8.15
C GLN A 17 -28.24 1.51 -9.05
N LEU A 18 -28.71 1.49 -10.30
CA LEU A 18 -28.77 2.62 -11.23
C LEU A 18 -27.45 3.05 -11.86
N SER A 19 -27.19 2.41 -13.00
CA SER A 19 -26.80 3.05 -14.27
C SER A 19 -27.19 4.53 -14.36
N VAL A 20 -26.29 5.39 -13.93
CA VAL A 20 -26.06 6.69 -14.55
C VAL A 20 -24.57 6.98 -14.37
N ALA A 21 -23.76 6.29 -15.17
CA ALA A 21 -22.48 6.83 -15.56
C ALA A 21 -22.79 8.11 -16.35
N VAL A 22 -22.93 9.23 -15.64
CA VAL A 22 -22.65 10.54 -16.22
C VAL A 22 -21.19 10.45 -16.62
N ALA A 23 -20.98 10.07 -17.87
CA ALA A 23 -19.71 10.21 -18.54
C ALA A 23 -19.36 11.68 -18.41
N ILE A 24 -18.48 12.01 -17.46
CA ILE A 24 -17.74 13.26 -17.48
C ILE A 24 -16.76 13.11 -18.65
N SER A 25 -17.31 13.17 -19.85
CA SER A 25 -16.64 13.66 -21.05
C SER A 25 -16.50 15.18 -20.87
N CYS A 26 -15.85 15.62 -19.80
CA CYS A 26 -15.35 16.97 -19.73
C CYS A 26 -14.08 16.95 -20.57
N SER A 27 -14.25 17.42 -21.81
CA SER A 27 -13.22 17.82 -22.73
C SER A 27 -11.99 18.37 -22.00
N THR A 28 -10.93 17.57 -21.86
CA THR A 28 -9.60 18.06 -21.49
C THR A 28 -8.68 18.15 -22.71
N PRO A 29 -8.95 18.99 -23.74
CA PRO A 29 -7.91 19.37 -24.69
C PRO A 29 -6.88 20.32 -24.05
N TYR A 30 -7.14 20.85 -22.84
CA TYR A 30 -6.21 21.69 -22.10
C TYR A 30 -5.19 20.90 -21.26
N LEU A 31 -5.60 19.77 -20.67
CA LEU A 31 -4.70 19.00 -19.79
C LEU A 31 -3.64 18.22 -20.58
N SER A 32 -3.94 17.81 -21.81
CA SER A 32 -2.99 17.15 -22.70
C SER A 32 -1.96 18.12 -23.32
N ARG A 33 -2.25 19.42 -23.37
CA ARG A 33 -1.28 20.46 -23.79
C ARG A 33 -0.39 20.93 -22.64
N LEU A 34 -0.88 20.91 -21.40
CA LEU A 34 -0.08 21.20 -20.20
C LEU A 34 0.99 20.14 -19.92
N LEU A 35 0.76 18.89 -20.35
CA LEU A 35 1.74 17.80 -20.19
C LEU A 35 2.81 17.74 -21.29
N LYS A 36 2.72 18.63 -22.30
CA LYS A 36 3.69 18.75 -23.39
C LYS A 36 4.65 19.92 -23.15
N MET A 37 5.16 20.06 -21.92
CA MET A 37 6.28 20.97 -21.65
C MET A 37 7.53 20.39 -22.30
N GLY A 38 7.83 20.87 -23.51
CA GLY A 38 8.99 20.48 -24.29
C GLY A 38 10.28 20.73 -23.51
N GLY A 39 11.18 19.74 -23.51
CA GLY A 39 12.54 19.91 -22.98
C GLY A 39 13.22 21.04 -23.74
N GLY A 40 13.60 22.10 -23.02
CA GLY A 40 14.37 23.21 -23.57
C GLY A 40 15.71 22.75 -24.17
N PRO A 41 16.40 23.61 -24.93
CA PRO A 41 17.65 23.24 -25.58
C PRO A 41 18.66 22.70 -24.56
N LYS A 42 19.26 21.54 -24.86
CA LYS A 42 20.29 20.93 -24.00
C LYS A 42 21.54 21.81 -24.02
N VAL A 43 21.90 22.39 -22.88
CA VAL A 43 23.16 23.14 -22.71
C VAL A 43 24.33 22.17 -22.86
N ARG A 44 25.44 22.57 -23.49
CA ARG A 44 26.64 21.73 -23.61
C ARG A 44 27.18 21.40 -22.21
N TYR A 45 27.45 20.11 -21.98
CA TYR A 45 27.99 19.60 -20.72
C TYR A 45 29.15 18.64 -20.98
N PRO A 46 30.11 18.55 -20.06
CA PRO A 46 31.19 17.58 -20.16
C PRO A 46 30.65 16.14 -20.11
N LYS A 47 31.06 15.28 -21.04
CA LYS A 47 30.57 13.88 -21.14
C LYS A 47 31.36 12.89 -20.29
N HIS A 48 32.60 13.24 -19.95
CA HIS A 48 33.54 12.35 -19.27
C HIS A 48 33.51 12.50 -17.75
N VAL A 49 32.69 13.39 -17.22
CA VAL A 49 32.47 13.51 -15.78
C VAL A 49 31.47 12.44 -15.33
N TRP A 50 31.92 11.62 -14.40
CA TRP A 50 31.07 10.64 -13.74
C TRP A 50 30.73 11.13 -12.34
N SER A 51 29.48 10.97 -11.93
CA SER A 51 29.01 11.28 -10.58
C SER A 51 27.98 10.24 -10.15
N PRO A 52 27.99 9.81 -8.87
CA PRO A 52 27.19 8.67 -8.42
C PRO A 52 25.67 8.91 -8.50
N ALA A 53 25.23 10.16 -8.41
CA ALA A 53 23.81 10.54 -8.50
C ALA A 53 23.29 10.70 -9.95
N GLY A 54 24.16 10.54 -10.95
CA GLY A 54 23.88 10.90 -12.35
C GLY A 54 24.58 12.20 -12.75
N GLY A 55 24.21 12.75 -13.92
CA GLY A 55 24.82 13.95 -14.47
C GLY A 55 23.83 14.78 -15.28
N TRP A 56 24.33 15.59 -16.21
CA TRP A 56 23.47 16.45 -17.02
C TRP A 56 22.58 15.63 -17.97
N TYR A 57 21.27 15.81 -17.83
CA TYR A 57 20.21 15.20 -18.66
C TYR A 57 20.29 13.67 -18.75
N SER A 58 20.56 12.99 -17.63
CA SER A 58 20.67 11.53 -17.59
C SER A 58 19.37 10.84 -18.01
N GLN A 59 19.41 10.19 -19.17
CA GLN A 59 18.32 9.34 -19.71
C GLN A 59 18.91 7.98 -20.09
N PRO A 60 19.21 7.11 -19.11
CA PRO A 60 19.77 5.80 -19.42
C PRO A 60 18.73 4.96 -20.18
N ALA A 61 19.18 4.24 -21.22
CA ALA A 61 18.29 3.40 -22.05
C ALA A 61 17.51 2.37 -21.21
N ASN A 62 18.12 1.88 -20.12
CA ASN A 62 17.58 0.85 -19.23
C ASN A 62 16.91 1.41 -17.97
N TRP A 63 16.45 2.68 -17.98
CA TRP A 63 15.84 3.29 -16.79
C TRP A 63 14.66 2.48 -16.23
N LYS A 64 13.86 1.84 -17.09
CA LYS A 64 12.71 1.01 -16.68
C LYS A 64 13.13 -0.19 -15.85
N THR A 65 14.09 -0.96 -16.35
CA THR A 65 14.60 -2.16 -15.67
C THR A 65 15.33 -1.77 -14.38
N ASN A 66 16.15 -0.72 -14.40
CA ASN A 66 16.87 -0.27 -13.21
C ASN A 66 15.91 0.17 -12.10
N THR A 67 14.87 0.96 -12.43
CA THR A 67 13.84 1.36 -11.46
C THR A 67 13.03 0.17 -10.97
N ALA A 68 12.71 -0.80 -11.84
CA ALA A 68 12.03 -2.02 -11.43
C ALA A 68 12.86 -2.82 -10.41
N ILE A 69 14.17 -2.98 -10.66
CA ILE A 69 15.09 -3.66 -9.73
C ILE A 69 15.12 -2.93 -8.38
N VAL A 70 15.33 -1.62 -8.38
CA VAL A 70 15.34 -0.82 -7.13
C VAL A 70 14.00 -0.94 -6.41
N GLY A 71 12.88 -0.89 -7.13
CA GLY A 71 11.54 -1.05 -6.57
C GLY A 71 11.35 -2.42 -5.90
N VAL A 72 11.78 -3.50 -6.57
CA VAL A 72 11.73 -4.86 -6.01
C VAL A 72 12.59 -4.99 -4.77
N VAL A 73 13.81 -4.45 -4.78
CA VAL A 73 14.71 -4.47 -3.62
C VAL A 73 14.10 -3.70 -2.45
N MET A 74 13.60 -2.48 -2.68
CA MET A 74 12.96 -1.66 -1.66
C MET A 74 11.72 -2.35 -1.07
N PHE A 75 10.88 -2.95 -1.92
CA PHE A 75 9.72 -3.71 -1.48
C PHE A 75 10.12 -4.92 -0.64
N GLY A 76 11.13 -5.68 -1.08
CA GLY A 76 11.65 -6.84 -0.35
C GLY A 76 12.17 -6.48 1.04
N ILE A 77 13.01 -5.45 1.14
CA ILE A 77 13.52 -4.95 2.43
C ILE A 77 12.38 -4.49 3.33
N THR A 78 11.44 -3.72 2.78
CA THR A 78 10.28 -3.22 3.54
C THR A 78 9.41 -4.36 4.06
N ALA A 79 9.13 -5.38 3.23
CA ALA A 79 8.35 -6.54 3.64
C ALA A 79 9.05 -7.37 4.74
N MET A 80 10.37 -7.55 4.65
CA MET A 80 11.15 -8.22 5.70
C MET A 80 11.15 -7.43 7.02
N ALA A 81 11.38 -6.12 6.95
CA ALA A 81 11.33 -5.24 8.11
C ALA A 81 9.93 -5.23 8.73
N PHE A 82 8.88 -5.17 7.91
CA PHE A 82 7.49 -5.25 8.36
C PHE A 82 7.18 -6.57 9.05
N LYS A 83 7.60 -7.71 8.49
CA LYS A 83 7.45 -9.04 9.11
C LYS A 83 8.14 -9.09 10.48
N VAL A 84 9.40 -8.67 10.57
CA VAL A 84 10.14 -8.67 11.84
C VAL A 84 9.46 -7.74 12.86
N SER A 85 8.98 -6.57 12.42
CA SER A 85 8.23 -5.65 13.27
C SER A 85 6.95 -6.28 13.80
N SER A 86 6.16 -6.96 12.95
CA SER A 86 4.87 -7.53 13.32
C SER A 86 4.98 -8.75 14.23
N GLU A 87 6.09 -9.50 14.14
CA GLU A 87 6.42 -10.61 15.04
C GLU A 87 6.91 -10.14 16.42
N ARG A 88 7.52 -8.94 16.50
CA ARG A 88 8.07 -8.36 17.75
C ARG A 88 7.08 -7.46 18.50
N GLU A 89 5.91 -7.17 17.93
CA GLU A 89 4.88 -6.38 18.62
C GLU A 89 4.37 -7.14 19.85
N PHE A 90 4.69 -6.59 21.03
CA PHE A 90 4.20 -7.06 22.32
C PHE A 90 3.39 -5.97 23.00
N ARG A 91 2.18 -6.33 23.42
CA ARG A 91 1.21 -5.48 24.08
C ARG A 91 0.89 -6.06 25.45
N THR A 92 1.02 -5.23 26.48
CA THR A 92 0.75 -5.61 27.88
C THR A 92 -0.73 -5.67 28.19
N ASN A 93 -1.53 -4.77 27.60
CA ASN A 93 -2.98 -4.69 27.80
C ASN A 93 -3.72 -4.98 26.48
N PHE A 94 -4.52 -6.04 26.43
CA PHE A 94 -5.30 -6.34 25.24
C PHE A 94 -6.49 -5.38 25.08
N PRO A 95 -6.81 -4.97 23.83
CA PRO A 95 -7.99 -4.14 23.58
C PRO A 95 -9.28 -4.90 23.92
N GLU A 96 -10.32 -4.15 24.28
CA GLU A 96 -11.65 -4.69 24.56
C GLU A 96 -12.22 -5.46 23.35
N GLN A 97 -12.96 -6.53 23.64
CA GLN A 97 -13.63 -7.35 22.63
C GLN A 97 -14.66 -6.50 21.88
N GLY A 98 -14.48 -6.33 20.56
CA GLY A 98 -15.36 -5.52 19.70
C GLY A 98 -14.79 -4.20 19.21
N ARG A 99 -13.70 -3.69 19.80
CA ARG A 99 -13.06 -2.45 19.32
C ARG A 99 -12.24 -2.70 18.05
N PHE A 100 -12.32 -1.80 17.06
CA PHE A 100 -11.49 -1.82 15.86
C PHE A 100 -10.08 -1.26 16.13
N PHE A 101 -9.05 -1.92 15.62
CA PHE A 101 -7.68 -1.42 15.54
C PHE A 101 -6.97 -2.04 14.33
N PRO A 102 -6.11 -1.27 13.63
CA PRO A 102 -5.55 -1.69 12.35
C PRO A 102 -4.58 -2.87 12.46
N SER A 103 -3.86 -2.98 13.59
CA SER A 103 -2.81 -4.00 13.75
C SER A 103 -3.31 -5.41 14.02
N ARG A 104 -4.63 -5.60 14.17
CA ARG A 104 -5.29 -6.90 14.40
C ARG A 104 -4.86 -7.99 13.41
N TRP A 105 -4.66 -7.62 12.15
CA TRP A 105 -4.47 -8.55 11.05
C TRP A 105 -3.03 -9.05 10.87
N TRP A 106 -2.04 -8.31 11.38
CA TRP A 106 -0.62 -8.62 11.15
C TRP A 106 0.18 -8.86 12.42
N SER A 107 -0.28 -8.37 13.57
CA SER A 107 0.46 -8.52 14.83
C SER A 107 0.34 -9.94 15.36
N LYS A 108 1.47 -10.63 15.50
CA LYS A 108 1.50 -12.05 15.90
C LYS A 108 0.76 -12.29 17.21
N GLN A 109 1.00 -11.46 18.22
CA GLN A 109 0.40 -11.60 19.54
C GLN A 109 -1.14 -11.49 19.51
N LEU A 110 -1.69 -10.59 18.69
CA LEU A 110 -3.13 -10.37 18.57
C LEU A 110 -3.80 -11.53 17.82
N VAL A 111 -3.22 -11.95 16.70
CA VAL A 111 -3.70 -13.11 15.93
C VAL A 111 -3.70 -14.38 16.78
N GLU A 112 -2.66 -14.61 17.58
CA GLU A 112 -2.58 -15.75 18.50
C GLU A 112 -3.58 -15.65 19.67
N HIS A 113 -3.77 -14.45 20.23
CA HIS A 113 -4.74 -14.22 21.29
C HIS A 113 -6.19 -14.47 20.81
N GLU A 114 -6.55 -13.98 19.63
CA GLU A 114 -7.87 -14.19 19.04
C GLU A 114 -8.13 -15.67 18.68
N LYS A 115 -7.12 -16.38 18.18
CA LYS A 115 -7.19 -17.84 17.97
C LYS A 115 -7.44 -18.60 19.28
N LYS A 116 -6.79 -18.20 20.38
CA LYS A 116 -6.99 -18.82 21.71
C LYS A 116 -8.41 -18.58 22.23
N LEU A 117 -8.93 -17.35 22.13
CA LEU A 117 -10.32 -17.03 22.51
C LEU A 117 -11.34 -17.83 21.69
N ALA A 118 -11.11 -18.00 20.38
CA ALA A 118 -11.99 -18.75 19.50
C ALA A 118 -12.00 -20.26 19.79
N THR A 119 -10.89 -20.83 20.28
CA THR A 119 -10.82 -22.25 20.67
C THR A 119 -11.38 -22.49 22.07
N GLY A 120 -11.08 -21.64 23.05
CA GLY A 120 -11.58 -21.79 24.43
C GLY A 120 -13.10 -21.62 24.56
N ASN A 121 -13.74 -21.01 23.57
CA ASN A 121 -15.19 -20.90 23.48
C ASN A 121 -15.88 -22.12 22.85
N LYS A 122 -15.11 -23.09 22.33
CA LYS A 122 -15.62 -24.30 21.68
C LYS A 122 -15.60 -25.55 22.60
N SER A 123 -15.06 -25.43 23.80
CA SER A 123 -15.08 -26.45 24.86
C SER A 123 -16.21 -26.17 25.84
#